data_AF-X1HPQ9-F1
#
_entry.id   AF-X1HPQ9-F1
#
_cell.length_a   1.000
_cell.length_b   1.000
_cell.length_c   1.000
_cell.angle_alpha   90.00
_cell.angle_beta   90.00
_cell.angle_gamma   90.00
#
_symmetry.space_group_name_H-M   'P 1'
#
loop_
_entity.id
_entity.type
_entity.pdbx_description
1 polymer ?
#
loop_
_entity_poly.entity_id
_entity_poly.type
_entity_poly.pdbx_seq_one_letter_code
_entity_poly.pdbx_strand_id
1 'polypeptide(L)' 'MAKRKIVNELKKAAKDASAVYLATDPDREGEAISWHLQKVTKTNRKPYRPGHLP' A
#
# COMPACT_ATOMS: atom_id res chain seq x y z
N MET A 1 10.53 13.01 -12.70
CA MET A 1 10.10 13.70 -11.44
C MET A 1 8.69 13.34 -10.96
N ALA A 2 7.73 12.99 -11.84
CA ALA A 2 6.32 12.75 -11.46
C ALA A 2 6.09 11.64 -10.41
N LYS A 3 6.78 10.50 -10.50
CA LYS A 3 6.56 9.35 -9.59
C LYS A 3 6.88 9.66 -8.12
N ARG A 4 7.83 10.56 -7.83
CA ARG A 4 8.16 10.99 -6.45
C ARG A 4 7.04 11.83 -5.83
N LYS A 5 6.35 12.65 -6.63
CA LYS A 5 5.23 13.46 -6.15
C LYS A 5 4.06 12.58 -5.73
N ILE A 6 3.69 11.61 -6.57
CA ILE A 6 2.64 10.63 -6.29
C ILE A 6 2.97 9.83 -5.02
N VAL A 7 4.21 9.37 -4.88
CA VAL A 7 4.66 8.67 -3.67
C VAL A 7 4.50 9.53 -2.41
N ASN A 8 4.80 10.83 -2.47
CA ASN A 8 4.65 11.73 -1.33
C ASN A 8 3.18 12.02 -1.01
N GLU A 9 2.31 12.12 -2.02
CA GLU A 9 0.88 12.28 -1.84
C GLU A 9 0.27 11.03 -1.20
N LEU A 10 0.62 9.84 -1.70
CA LEU A 10 0.21 8.56 -1.11
C LEU A 10 0.68 8.43 0.34
N LYS A 11 1.91 8.85 0.66
CA LYS A 11 2.41 8.86 2.05
C LYS A 11 1.57 9.76 2.96
N LYS A 12 1.18 10.95 2.48
CA LYS A 12 0.34 11.88 3.26
C LYS A 12 -1.04 11.29 3.48
N ALA A 13 -1.71 10.87 2.40
CA ALA A 13 -3.03 10.26 2.47
C ALA A 13 -3.05 9.02 3.39
N ALA A 14 -2.02 8.19 3.33
CA ALA A 14 -1.93 6.98 4.14
C ALA A 14 -1.67 7.24 5.64
N LYS A 15 -1.11 8.40 6.01
CA LYS A 15 -1.00 8.79 7.43
C LYS A 15 -2.35 9.14 8.03
N ASP A 16 -3.16 9.88 7.29
CA ASP A 16 -4.45 10.40 7.75
C ASP A 16 -5.58 9.37 7.65
N ALA A 17 -5.47 8.40 6.73
CA ALA A 17 -6.45 7.33 6.57
C ALA A 17 -6.47 6.40 7.79
N SER A 18 -7.65 5.90 8.20
CA SER A 18 -7.75 4.88 9.25
C SER A 18 -7.23 3.51 8.80
N ALA A 19 -7.37 3.19 7.52
CA ALA A 19 -6.90 1.95 6.89
C ALA A 19 -6.45 2.20 5.44
N VAL A 20 -5.57 1.34 4.94
CA VAL A 20 -5.07 1.38 3.56
C VAL A 20 -5.29 0.02 2.92
N TYR A 21 -6.05 0.00 1.82
CA TYR A 21 -6.36 -1.19 1.03
C TYR A 21 -5.52 -1.20 -0.24
N LEU A 22 -4.83 -2.31 -0.50
CA LEU A 22 -4.03 -2.50 -1.71
C LEU A 22 -4.77 -3.51 -2.59
N ALA A 23 -5.55 -2.99 -3.55
CA ALA A 23 -6.35 -3.77 -4.49
C ALA A 23 -5.55 -4.12 -5.76
N THR A 24 -4.35 -4.64 -5.57
CA THR A 24 -3.54 -5.19 -6.68
C THR A 24 -4.03 -6.58 -7.05
N ASP A 25 -3.71 -7.03 -8.26
CA ASP A 25 -4.05 -8.38 -8.71
C ASP A 25 -3.46 -9.46 -7.78
N PRO A 26 -4.15 -10.62 -7.63
CA PRO A 26 -3.70 -11.73 -6.80
C PRO A 26 -2.62 -12.57 -7.51
N ASP A 27 -1.66 -11.91 -8.15
CA ASP A 27 -0.54 -12.53 -8.85
C ASP A 27 0.80 -12.02 -8.30
N ARG A 28 1.91 -12.56 -8.84
CA ARG A 28 3.25 -12.21 -8.37
C ARG A 28 3.59 -10.74 -8.62
N GLU A 29 3.06 -10.14 -9.68
CA GLU A 29 3.32 -8.74 -10.00
C GLU A 29 2.57 -7.82 -9.03
N GLY A 30 1.30 -8.12 -8.77
CA GLY A 30 0.47 -7.42 -7.80
C GLY A 30 1.04 -7.52 -6.39
N GLU A 31 1.53 -8.69 -5.98
CA GLU A 31 2.23 -8.86 -4.69
C GLU A 31 3.48 -7.99 -4.58
N ALA A 32 4.30 -7.93 -5.64
CA ALA A 32 5.52 -7.11 -5.66
C ALA A 32 5.20 -5.61 -5.58
N ILE A 33 4.17 -5.16 -6.30
CA ILE A 33 3.68 -3.78 -6.27
C ILE A 33 3.16 -3.43 -4.87
N SER A 34 2.32 -4.28 -4.28
CA SER A 34 1.74 -4.11 -2.96
C SER A 34 2.81 -4.04 -1.86
N TRP A 35 3.80 -4.92 -1.93
CA TRP A 35 4.95 -4.92 -1.02
C TRP A 35 5.77 -3.62 -1.13
N HIS A 36 6.04 -3.18 -2.36
CA HIS A 36 6.80 -1.96 -2.59
C HIS A 36 6.06 -0.72 -2.08
N LEU A 37 4.75 -0.62 -2.34
CA LEU A 37 3.93 0.49 -1.86
C LEU A 37 3.90 0.55 -0.33
N GLN A 38 3.79 -0.58 0.37
CA GLN A 38 3.88 -0.64 1.83
C GLN A 38 5.23 -0.13 2.36
N LYS A 39 6.34 -0.60 1.78
CA LYS A 39 7.69 -0.18 2.19
C LYS A 39 7.90 1.31 2.00
N VAL A 40 7.43 1.85 0.88
CA VAL A 40 7.61 3.25 0.53
C VAL A 40 6.72 4.14 1.38
N THR A 41 5.46 3.76 1.59
CA THR A 41 4.49 4.56 2.35
C THR A 41 4.70 4.49 3.87
N LYS A 42 5.51 3.53 4.36
CA LYS A 42 5.77 3.29 5.80
C LYS A 42 4.48 3.11 6.61
N THR A 43 3.43 2.60 5.98
CA THR A 43 2.20 2.29 6.68
C THR A 43 2.44 1.06 7.54
N ASN A 44 2.73 1.25 8.83
CA ASN A 44 2.85 0.14 9.79
C ASN A 44 1.48 -0.49 10.12
N ARG A 45 0.45 -0.17 9.34
CA ARG A 45 -0.90 -0.72 9.44
C ARG A 45 -0.92 -1.97 8.58
N LYS A 46 -1.31 -3.11 9.18
CA LYS A 46 -1.42 -4.38 8.47
C LYS A 46 -2.26 -4.16 7.20
N PRO A 47 -1.73 -4.44 5.99
CA PRO A 47 -2.57 -4.42 4.80
C PRO A 47 -3.71 -5.41 5.02
N TYR A 48 -4.94 -4.97 4.83
CA TYR A 48 -6.07 -5.88 4.86
C TYR A 48 -5.92 -6.85 3.69
N ARG A 49 -5.58 -8.12 3.99
CA ARG A 49 -5.60 -9.23 3.04
C ARG A 49 -6.92 -9.96 3.24
N PRO A 50 -7.89 -9.85 2.31
CA PRO A 50 -9.08 -10.68 2.36
C PRO A 50 -8.63 -12.13 2.13
N GLY A 51 -8.73 -12.97 3.16
CA GLY A 51 -8.25 -14.37 3.15
C GLY A 51 -7.35 -14.77 4.31
N HIS A 52 -6.99 -13.84 5.20
CA HIS A 52 -6.37 -14.15 6.49
C HIS A 52 -7.13 -13.42 7.61
N LEU A 53 -8.29 -13.96 7.96
CA LEU A 53 -8.90 -13.79 9.28
C LEU A 53 -8.53 -15.03 10.11
N PRO A 54 -8.23 -14.90 11.42
CA PRO A 54 -8.28 -16.05 12.33
C PRO A 54 -9.69 -16.67 12.37
#